data_AF-A0A1C3MW86-F1
#
_entry.id   AF-A0A1C3MW86-F1
#
_cell.length_a   1.000
_cell.length_b   1.000
_cell.length_c   1.000
_cell.angle_alpha   90.00
_cell.angle_beta   90.00
_cell.angle_gamma   90.00
#
_symmetry.space_group_name_H-M   'P 1'
#
loop_
_entity.id
_entity.type
_entity.pdbx_description
1 polymer ?
#
loop_
_entity_poly.entity_id
_entity_poly.type
_entity_poly.pdbx_seq_one_letter_code
_entity_poly.pdbx_strand_id
1 'polypeptide(L)'
;MTPDDGGALTWWQCEPRRLARDEAEIGKWFPGLQWVDEGAGAWVGRLPRWPFDRPEPAGLPALVGEEGLEALLVYGHAYPMVAPLIYPGDPRPGIAQRADHKWHVNGNGSLCLLQDDATWNGRGSVLDLLLKAAGWRVEYALMKAGVIEAMTLHGIVDDAQSDHLIAVAAKAIEAIGDQPAERELDGAT
;
A
#
# COMPACT_ATOMS: atom_id res chain seq x y z
N MET A 1 -2.59 -42.99 23.85
CA MET A 1 -3.62 -42.16 23.21
C MET A 1 -3.68 -40.88 24.02
N THR A 2 -2.82 -39.93 23.69
CA THR A 2 -2.87 -38.56 24.22
C THR A 2 -4.12 -37.88 23.66
N PRO A 3 -4.78 -36.99 24.42
CA PRO A 3 -5.86 -36.18 23.87
C PRO A 3 -5.30 -35.41 22.68
N ASP A 4 -6.02 -35.46 21.57
CA ASP A 4 -5.77 -34.58 20.42
C ASP A 4 -6.16 -33.18 20.88
N ASP A 5 -5.17 -32.32 21.14
CA ASP A 5 -5.41 -30.94 21.57
C ASP A 5 -6.07 -30.22 20.40
N GLY A 6 -7.40 -30.24 20.37
CA GLY A 6 -8.25 -29.66 19.33
C GLY A 6 -7.99 -28.16 19.14
N GLY A 7 -6.91 -27.84 18.44
CA GLY A 7 -6.50 -26.49 18.10
C GLY A 7 -7.60 -25.80 17.28
N ALA A 8 -7.70 -24.48 17.43
CA ALA A 8 -8.62 -23.70 16.62
C ALA A 8 -8.32 -23.93 15.13
N LEU A 9 -9.34 -24.36 14.37
CA LEU A 9 -9.21 -24.49 12.92
C LEU A 9 -8.96 -23.12 12.30
N THR A 10 -7.92 -23.04 11.47
CA THR A 10 -7.62 -21.85 10.67
C THR A 10 -8.59 -21.71 9.52
N TRP A 11 -8.78 -20.49 9.00
CA TRP A 11 -9.70 -20.29 7.89
C TRP A 11 -9.25 -21.06 6.64
N TRP A 12 -7.94 -21.19 6.39
CA TRP A 12 -7.44 -21.89 5.21
C TRP A 12 -7.53 -23.42 5.33
N GLN A 13 -7.67 -23.97 6.53
CA GLN A 13 -8.06 -25.37 6.70
C GLN A 13 -9.52 -25.59 6.31
N CYS A 14 -10.39 -24.63 6.57
CA CYS A 14 -11.80 -24.66 6.18
C CYS A 14 -12.00 -24.33 4.70
N GLU A 15 -11.20 -23.41 4.15
CA GLU A 15 -11.30 -22.88 2.78
C GLU A 15 -9.97 -23.03 2.01
N PRO A 16 -9.43 -24.25 1.84
CA PRO A 16 -8.09 -24.46 1.26
C PRO A 16 -7.98 -24.02 -0.20
N ARG A 17 -9.08 -24.09 -0.94
CA ARG A 17 -9.15 -23.59 -2.33
C ARG A 17 -8.96 -22.08 -2.40
N ARG A 18 -9.38 -21.36 -1.36
CA ARG A 18 -9.21 -19.91 -1.31
C ARG A 18 -7.76 -19.54 -1.07
N LEU A 19 -7.08 -20.21 -0.13
CA LEU A 19 -5.64 -19.99 0.07
C LEU A 19 -4.85 -20.30 -1.20
N ALA A 20 -5.09 -21.45 -1.83
CA ALA A 20 -4.40 -21.83 -3.07
C ALA A 20 -4.59 -20.80 -4.20
N ARG A 21 -5.77 -20.19 -4.28
CA ARG A 21 -6.04 -19.09 -5.23
C ARG A 21 -5.22 -17.86 -4.88
N ASP A 22 -5.25 -17.41 -3.62
CA ASP A 22 -4.51 -16.24 -3.17
C ASP A 22 -2.99 -16.43 -3.38
N GLU A 23 -2.45 -17.61 -3.07
CA GLU A 23 -1.04 -17.96 -3.31
C GLU A 23 -0.66 -17.90 -4.80
N ALA A 24 -1.49 -18.46 -5.68
CA ALA A 24 -1.25 -18.44 -7.11
C ALA A 24 -1.32 -17.02 -7.70
N GLU A 25 -2.31 -16.23 -7.26
CA GLU A 25 -2.50 -14.85 -7.68
C GLU A 25 -1.34 -13.96 -7.19
N ILE A 26 -1.04 -13.99 -5.89
CA ILE A 26 0.03 -13.19 -5.27
C ILE A 26 1.39 -13.61 -5.80
N GLY A 27 1.70 -14.90 -5.85
CA GLY A 27 2.99 -15.39 -6.35
C GLY A 27 3.27 -14.99 -7.80
N LYS A 28 2.22 -14.82 -8.62
CA LYS A 28 2.34 -14.34 -10.00
C LYS A 28 2.61 -12.83 -10.08
N TRP A 29 1.87 -12.01 -9.34
CA TRP A 29 1.88 -10.56 -9.50
C TRP A 29 2.84 -9.84 -8.55
N PHE A 30 3.06 -10.40 -7.37
CA PHE A 30 3.86 -9.83 -6.30
C PHE A 30 4.81 -10.88 -5.72
N PRO A 31 5.77 -11.41 -6.52
CA PRO A 31 6.68 -12.47 -6.09
C PRO A 31 7.59 -12.08 -4.91
N GLY A 32 7.67 -10.77 -4.59
CA GLY A 32 8.37 -10.26 -3.41
C GLY A 32 7.60 -10.40 -2.10
N LEU A 33 6.34 -10.84 -2.12
CA LEU A 33 5.56 -11.12 -0.92
C LEU A 33 5.74 -12.58 -0.48
N GLN A 34 5.94 -12.77 0.82
CA GLN A 34 6.13 -14.07 1.44
C GLN A 34 4.96 -14.39 2.35
N TRP A 35 4.42 -15.60 2.22
CA TRP A 35 3.39 -16.12 3.12
C TRP A 35 3.99 -16.44 4.49
N VAL A 36 3.26 -16.05 5.53
CA VAL A 36 3.56 -16.36 6.94
C VAL A 36 2.34 -17.07 7.52
N ASP A 37 2.54 -18.29 8.00
CA ASP A 37 1.50 -19.20 8.50
C ASP A 37 1.21 -19.04 9.99
N GLU A 38 1.32 -17.81 10.51
CA GLU A 38 1.04 -17.49 11.92
C GLU A 38 -0.39 -16.94 12.10
N GLY A 39 -1.09 -17.41 13.13
CA GLY A 39 -2.42 -16.91 13.50
C GLY A 39 -3.47 -17.14 12.41
N ALA A 40 -3.99 -16.04 11.83
CA ALA A 40 -4.89 -16.09 10.68
C ALA A 40 -4.15 -15.95 9.34
N GLY A 41 -2.82 -15.98 9.34
CA GLY A 41 -1.99 -15.93 8.15
C GLY A 41 -1.78 -14.50 7.65
N ALA A 42 -0.65 -14.28 6.99
CA ALA A 42 -0.27 -12.97 6.46
C ALA A 42 0.65 -13.08 5.24
N TRP A 43 0.74 -11.99 4.47
CA TRP A 43 1.80 -11.77 3.50
C TRP A 43 2.66 -10.58 3.91
N VAL A 44 3.98 -10.74 3.81
CA VAL A 44 4.96 -9.71 4.16
C VAL A 44 5.91 -9.51 3.00
N GLY A 45 6.22 -8.27 2.66
CA GLY A 45 7.26 -7.96 1.70
C GLY A 45 7.06 -6.62 1.04
N ARG A 46 7.65 -6.45 -0.14
CA ARG A 46 7.61 -5.19 -0.87
C ARG A 46 6.77 -5.32 -2.15
N LEU A 47 5.81 -4.40 -2.30
CA LEU A 47 5.08 -4.21 -3.54
C LEU A 47 5.94 -3.45 -4.54
N PRO A 48 5.83 -3.74 -5.85
CA PRO A 48 6.47 -2.95 -6.89
C PRO A 48 6.04 -1.49 -6.81
N ARG A 49 6.93 -0.60 -7.24
CA ARG A 49 6.66 0.84 -7.33
C ARG A 49 5.50 1.16 -8.27
N TRP A 50 5.38 0.42 -9.36
CA TRP A 50 4.36 0.62 -10.40
C TRP A 50 3.85 -0.71 -10.96
N PRO A 51 2.90 -1.39 -10.29
CA PRO A 51 2.36 -2.68 -10.73
C PRO A 51 1.14 -2.56 -11.66
N PHE A 52 0.90 -1.40 -12.26
CA PHE A 52 -0.31 -1.13 -13.06
C PHE A 52 -0.14 -1.53 -14.53
N ASP A 53 -1.24 -1.85 -15.19
CA ASP A 53 -1.28 -2.19 -16.62
C ASP A 53 -1.24 -0.94 -17.52
N ARG A 54 -0.26 -0.07 -17.26
CA ARG A 54 0.00 1.16 -18.02
C ARG A 54 1.43 1.66 -17.79
N PRO A 55 2.00 2.46 -18.71
CA PRO A 55 3.38 2.93 -18.60
C PRO A 55 3.67 3.66 -17.29
N GLU A 56 4.86 3.44 -16.72
CA GLU A 56 5.32 4.18 -15.55
C GLU A 56 5.50 5.67 -15.90
N PRO A 57 4.90 6.61 -15.16
CA PRO A 57 5.04 8.04 -15.39
C PRO A 57 6.47 8.53 -15.14
N ALA A 58 6.92 9.49 -15.96
CA ALA A 58 8.22 10.12 -15.77
C ALA A 58 8.32 10.80 -14.40
N GLY A 59 9.48 10.66 -13.76
CA GLY A 59 9.76 11.27 -12.45
C GLY A 59 9.25 10.47 -11.24
N LEU A 60 8.59 9.32 -11.44
CA LEU A 60 8.17 8.46 -10.33
C LEU A 60 9.34 8.06 -9.41
N PRO A 61 10.53 7.63 -9.91
CA PRO A 61 11.66 7.34 -9.03
C PRO A 61 12.09 8.51 -8.15
N ALA A 62 12.04 9.74 -8.66
CA ALA A 62 12.38 10.93 -7.89
C ALA A 62 11.35 11.22 -6.78
N LEU A 63 10.07 10.89 -7.02
CA LEU A 63 8.99 11.12 -6.08
C LEU A 63 8.90 10.06 -4.98
N VAL A 64 9.03 8.78 -5.33
CA VAL A 64 8.81 7.67 -4.39
C VAL A 64 10.05 6.82 -4.11
N GLY A 65 11.17 7.09 -4.79
CA GLY A 65 12.39 6.31 -4.71
C GLY A 65 12.43 5.14 -5.71
N GLU A 66 13.49 4.34 -5.61
CA GLU A 66 13.66 3.14 -6.46
C GLU A 66 12.75 1.98 -6.07
N GLU A 67 12.28 2.01 -4.83
CA GLU A 67 11.54 0.93 -4.20
C GLU A 67 10.06 1.30 -4.05
N GLY A 68 9.19 0.29 -4.05
CA GLY A 68 7.75 0.49 -3.84
C GLY A 68 7.37 0.55 -2.36
N LEU A 69 6.26 -0.10 -2.01
CA LEU A 69 5.71 -0.08 -0.65
C LEU A 69 6.10 -1.34 0.10
N GLU A 70 6.76 -1.22 1.26
CA GLU A 70 6.78 -2.33 2.22
C GLU A 70 5.38 -2.50 2.82
N ALA A 71 4.81 -3.69 2.68
CA ALA A 71 3.43 -3.97 3.03
C ALA A 71 3.30 -5.26 3.86
N LEU A 72 2.39 -5.22 4.82
CA LEU A 72 1.92 -6.36 5.59
C LEU A 72 0.42 -6.53 5.33
N LEU A 73 0.05 -7.59 4.62
CA LEU A 73 -1.34 -8.01 4.40
C LEU A 73 -1.70 -9.05 5.47
N VAL A 74 -2.62 -8.73 6.37
CA VAL A 74 -3.03 -9.59 7.50
C VAL A 74 -4.45 -10.09 7.26
N TYR A 75 -4.64 -11.40 7.28
CA TYR A 75 -5.97 -12.00 7.26
C TYR A 75 -6.55 -12.05 8.67
N GLY A 76 -7.88 -12.02 8.76
CA GLY A 76 -8.61 -12.35 9.99
C GLY A 76 -9.19 -13.76 9.91
N HIS A 77 -9.51 -14.36 11.06
CA HIS A 77 -10.14 -15.69 11.09
C HIS A 77 -11.50 -15.76 10.38
N ALA A 78 -12.15 -14.61 10.13
CA ALA A 78 -13.40 -14.52 9.37
C ALA A 78 -13.19 -14.40 7.85
N TYR A 79 -11.95 -14.46 7.34
CA TYR A 79 -11.68 -14.50 5.91
C TYR A 79 -12.24 -15.79 5.29
N PRO A 80 -12.84 -15.76 4.07
CA PRO A 80 -12.95 -14.62 3.16
C PRO A 80 -14.17 -13.73 3.37
N MET A 81 -15.02 -13.97 4.37
CA MET A 81 -16.22 -13.14 4.57
C MET A 81 -15.89 -11.70 4.97
N VAL A 82 -14.77 -11.50 5.68
CA VAL A 82 -14.22 -10.17 6.02
C VAL A 82 -12.92 -9.95 5.24
N ALA A 83 -12.74 -8.75 4.69
CA ALA A 83 -11.53 -8.39 3.97
C ALA A 83 -10.29 -8.43 4.88
N PRO A 84 -9.12 -8.80 4.36
CA PRO A 84 -7.87 -8.64 5.08
C PRO A 84 -7.50 -7.16 5.22
N LEU A 85 -6.60 -6.86 6.14
CA LEU A 85 -6.07 -5.52 6.38
C LEU A 85 -4.69 -5.39 5.76
N ILE A 86 -4.37 -4.23 5.18
CA ILE A 86 -3.01 -3.91 4.70
C ILE A 86 -2.43 -2.83 5.59
N TYR A 87 -1.23 -3.07 6.11
CA TYR A 87 -0.45 -2.11 6.86
C TYR A 87 0.78 -1.67 6.05
N PRO A 88 0.99 -0.36 5.86
CA PRO A 88 2.20 0.16 5.23
C PRO A 88 3.38 0.18 6.25
N GLY A 89 4.52 -0.36 5.83
CA GLY A 89 5.77 -0.41 6.57
C GLY A 89 6.66 0.80 6.31
N ASP A 90 6.98 1.04 5.03
CA ASP A 90 7.80 2.16 4.58
C ASP A 90 7.22 2.78 3.30
N PRO A 91 6.71 4.02 3.33
CA PRO A 91 6.61 4.90 4.49
C PRO A 91 5.49 4.47 5.45
N ARG A 92 5.73 4.57 6.76
CA ARG A 92 4.70 4.39 7.78
C ARG A 92 3.94 5.71 8.04
N PRO A 93 2.60 5.73 7.96
CA PRO A 93 1.80 6.89 8.39
C PRO A 93 1.99 7.20 9.87
N GLY A 94 2.28 8.48 10.14
CA GLY A 94 2.29 9.06 11.46
C GLY A 94 0.89 9.17 12.05
N ILE A 95 0.81 9.41 13.37
CA ILE A 95 -0.46 9.44 14.12
C ILE A 95 -1.42 10.51 13.56
N ALA A 96 -0.92 11.68 13.18
CA ALA A 96 -1.74 12.77 12.65
C ALA A 96 -2.43 12.46 11.31
N GLN A 97 -1.99 11.41 10.61
CA GLN A 97 -2.57 10.98 9.33
C GLN A 97 -3.61 9.87 9.54
N ARG A 98 -3.69 9.27 10.73
CA ARG A 98 -4.63 8.20 11.06
C ARG A 98 -6.00 8.78 11.40
N ALA A 99 -7.04 8.09 10.97
CA ALA A 99 -8.44 8.51 11.11
C ALA A 99 -8.79 9.84 10.42
N ASP A 100 -7.89 10.35 9.56
CA ASP A 100 -8.19 11.43 8.62
C ASP A 100 -8.40 10.81 7.23
N HIS A 101 -9.64 10.91 6.76
CA HIS A 101 -10.10 10.24 5.54
C HIS A 101 -9.29 10.65 4.31
N LYS A 102 -8.71 11.86 4.28
CA LYS A 102 -7.94 12.35 3.13
C LYS A 102 -6.65 11.56 2.89
N TRP A 103 -6.16 10.82 3.90
CA TRP A 103 -4.97 9.96 3.80
C TRP A 103 -5.32 8.49 3.57
N HIS A 104 -6.60 8.11 3.64
CA HIS A 104 -7.04 6.72 3.57
C HIS A 104 -6.29 5.80 4.56
N VAL A 105 -6.11 6.26 5.80
CA VAL A 105 -5.50 5.48 6.88
C VAL A 105 -6.46 5.37 8.07
N ASN A 106 -6.78 4.14 8.45
CA ASN A 106 -7.62 3.83 9.61
C ASN A 106 -6.90 4.20 10.92
N GLY A 107 -7.66 4.31 12.02
CA GLY A 107 -7.11 4.62 13.35
C GLY A 107 -6.02 3.63 13.84
N ASN A 108 -6.13 2.36 13.42
CA ASN A 108 -5.13 1.33 13.73
C ASN A 108 -3.88 1.38 12.83
N GLY A 109 -3.82 2.29 11.86
CA GLY A 109 -2.73 2.43 10.89
C GLY A 109 -2.85 1.55 9.65
N SER A 110 -3.89 0.74 9.50
CA SER A 110 -4.15 0.03 8.25
C SER A 110 -4.66 0.99 7.17
N LEU A 111 -4.50 0.62 5.91
CA LEU A 111 -5.06 1.37 4.80
C LEU A 111 -6.57 1.18 4.71
N CYS A 112 -7.28 2.25 4.38
CA CYS A 112 -8.71 2.26 4.06
C CYS A 112 -8.89 2.21 2.53
N LEU A 113 -8.77 1.00 1.98
CA LEU A 113 -8.72 0.75 0.52
C LEU A 113 -10.07 0.34 -0.10
N LEU A 114 -11.04 0.03 0.76
CA LEU A 114 -12.41 -0.25 0.35
C LEU A 114 -13.15 1.08 0.25
N GLN A 115 -13.92 1.24 -0.83
CA GLN A 115 -14.65 2.47 -1.12
C GLN A 115 -15.90 2.58 -0.23
N ASP A 116 -16.51 1.42 0.05
CA ASP A 116 -17.59 1.24 1.00
C ASP A 116 -17.52 -0.17 1.64
N ASP A 117 -18.32 -0.38 2.69
CA ASP A 117 -18.42 -1.65 3.41
C ASP A 117 -18.94 -2.81 2.53
N ALA A 118 -19.58 -2.50 1.39
CA ALA A 118 -20.13 -3.48 0.47
C ALA A 118 -19.14 -3.89 -0.64
N THR A 119 -18.00 -3.21 -0.76
CA THR A 119 -17.01 -3.44 -1.81
C THR A 119 -16.37 -4.84 -1.69
N TRP A 120 -16.30 -5.39 -0.47
CA TRP A 120 -15.81 -6.74 -0.24
C TRP A 120 -16.97 -7.74 -0.09
N ASN A 121 -17.06 -8.69 -1.02
CA ASN A 121 -18.12 -9.72 -1.03
C ASN A 121 -17.61 -11.14 -0.75
N GLY A 122 -16.37 -11.26 -0.27
CA GLY A 122 -15.70 -12.53 -0.04
C GLY A 122 -15.34 -13.34 -1.30
N ARG A 123 -15.66 -12.86 -2.50
CA ARG A 123 -15.23 -13.45 -3.78
C ARG A 123 -14.14 -12.64 -4.48
N GLY A 124 -14.03 -11.35 -4.13
CA GLY A 124 -13.01 -10.42 -4.62
C GLY A 124 -11.59 -10.93 -4.41
N SER A 125 -10.65 -10.47 -5.24
CA SER A 125 -9.25 -10.84 -5.13
C SER A 125 -8.53 -9.94 -4.14
N VAL A 126 -7.57 -10.49 -3.40
CA VAL A 126 -6.64 -9.70 -2.58
C VAL A 126 -5.67 -8.89 -3.44
N LEU A 127 -5.49 -9.25 -4.72
CA LEU A 127 -4.69 -8.47 -5.67
C LEU A 127 -5.23 -7.05 -5.83
N ASP A 128 -6.56 -6.89 -5.85
CA ASP A 128 -7.19 -5.57 -5.98
C ASP A 128 -6.80 -4.66 -4.81
N LEU A 129 -6.67 -5.24 -3.60
CA LEU A 129 -6.22 -4.52 -2.41
C LEU A 129 -4.72 -4.18 -2.49
N LEU A 130 -3.89 -5.12 -2.95
CA LEU A 130 -2.45 -4.89 -3.10
C LEU A 130 -2.13 -3.84 -4.17
N LEU A 131 -2.84 -3.84 -5.29
CA LEU A 131 -2.74 -2.80 -6.33
C LEU A 131 -3.12 -1.43 -5.76
N LYS A 132 -4.23 -1.35 -5.02
CA LYS A 132 -4.64 -0.11 -4.35
C LYS A 132 -3.62 0.34 -3.31
N ALA A 133 -2.98 -0.58 -2.57
CA ALA A 133 -1.91 -0.24 -1.63
C ALA A 133 -0.68 0.34 -2.34
N ALA A 134 -0.30 -0.22 -3.51
CA ALA A 134 0.76 0.37 -4.33
C ALA A 134 0.37 1.77 -4.85
N GLY A 135 -0.90 1.97 -5.23
CA GLY A 135 -1.41 3.28 -5.64
C GLY A 135 -1.38 4.30 -4.49
N TRP A 136 -1.77 3.86 -3.29
CA TRP A 136 -1.70 4.66 -2.08
C TRP A 136 -0.28 5.19 -1.81
N ARG A 137 0.77 4.39 -2.05
CA ARG A 137 2.17 4.83 -1.90
C ARG A 137 2.52 6.03 -2.77
N VAL A 138 1.99 6.08 -4.00
CA VAL A 138 2.21 7.17 -4.95
C VAL A 138 1.46 8.41 -4.50
N GLU A 139 0.17 8.28 -4.19
CA GLU A 139 -0.64 9.41 -3.72
C GLU A 139 -0.16 9.95 -2.37
N TYR A 140 0.39 9.09 -1.51
CA TYR A 140 1.00 9.51 -0.25
C TYR A 140 2.19 10.44 -0.49
N ALA A 141 3.01 10.15 -1.49
CA ALA A 141 4.11 11.05 -1.86
C ALA A 141 3.59 12.36 -2.48
N LEU A 142 2.56 12.31 -3.32
CA LEU A 142 1.93 13.51 -3.90
C LEU A 142 1.34 14.43 -2.80
N MET A 143 0.66 13.84 -1.81
CA MET A 143 0.17 14.55 -0.62
C MET A 143 1.32 15.18 0.17
N LYS A 144 2.41 14.44 0.39
CA LYS A 144 3.60 14.93 1.12
C LYS A 144 4.34 16.03 0.35
N ALA A 145 4.29 16.01 -0.97
CA ALA A 145 4.81 17.06 -1.85
C ALA A 145 3.85 18.26 -1.98
N GLY A 146 2.64 18.19 -1.43
CA GLY A 146 1.65 19.26 -1.48
C GLY A 146 1.01 19.46 -2.87
N VAL A 147 1.10 18.45 -3.75
CA VAL A 147 0.56 18.53 -5.12
C VAL A 147 -0.93 18.15 -5.16
N ILE A 148 -1.37 17.34 -4.20
CA ILE A 148 -2.78 17.03 -3.96
C ILE A 148 -3.11 17.27 -2.49
N GLU A 149 -4.35 17.66 -2.21
CA GLU A 149 -4.84 17.94 -0.86
C GLU A 149 -5.54 16.75 -0.19
N ALA A 150 -6.01 15.80 -1.01
CA ALA A 150 -6.61 14.54 -0.60
C ALA A 150 -6.28 13.43 -1.62
N MET A 151 -6.14 12.21 -1.14
CA MET A 151 -6.03 11.01 -1.97
C MET A 151 -7.35 10.69 -2.69
N THR A 152 -7.26 9.94 -3.77
CA THR A 152 -8.46 9.59 -4.55
C THR A 152 -9.19 8.41 -3.94
N LEU A 153 -10.51 8.38 -4.10
CA LEU A 153 -11.34 7.28 -3.60
C LEU A 153 -11.05 5.95 -4.31
N HIS A 154 -10.71 6.01 -5.60
CA HIS A 154 -10.45 4.83 -6.44
C HIS A 154 -8.99 4.39 -6.43
N GLY A 155 -8.08 5.24 -5.95
CA GLY A 155 -6.65 5.10 -6.13
C GLY A 155 -6.24 5.30 -7.61
N ILE A 156 -4.95 5.53 -7.83
CA ILE A 156 -4.36 5.75 -9.16
C ILE A 156 -4.31 4.48 -10.06
N VAL A 157 -4.95 3.38 -9.63
CA VAL A 157 -4.81 2.05 -10.24
C VAL A 157 -5.29 2.06 -11.70
N ASP A 158 -6.53 2.48 -11.92
CA ASP A 158 -7.18 2.47 -13.23
C ASP A 158 -7.34 3.87 -13.85
N ASP A 159 -6.93 4.92 -13.13
CA ASP A 159 -7.09 6.31 -13.55
C ASP A 159 -5.75 7.02 -13.74
N ALA A 160 -5.50 7.49 -14.96
CA ALA A 160 -4.29 8.22 -15.35
C ALA A 160 -4.35 9.72 -15.06
N GLN A 161 -5.46 10.24 -14.52
CA GLN A 161 -5.64 11.67 -14.26
C GLN A 161 -4.53 12.25 -13.38
N SER A 162 -3.97 11.49 -12.45
CA SER A 162 -2.91 11.96 -11.54
C SER A 162 -1.48 11.75 -12.07
N ASP A 163 -1.29 11.11 -13.22
CA ASP A 163 0.05 10.79 -13.73
C ASP A 163 0.89 12.03 -14.02
N HIS A 164 0.25 13.04 -14.62
CA HIS A 164 0.94 14.30 -14.93
C HIS A 164 1.40 15.03 -13.67
N LEU A 165 0.74 14.82 -12.53
CA LEU A 165 1.10 15.41 -11.24
C LEU A 165 2.38 14.78 -10.68
N ILE A 166 2.69 13.53 -11.01
CA ILE A 166 3.95 12.87 -10.62
C ILE A 166 5.14 13.61 -11.23
N ALA A 167 5.06 13.94 -12.52
CA ALA A 167 6.11 14.68 -13.21
C ALA A 167 6.25 16.12 -12.67
N VAL A 168 5.15 16.75 -12.26
CA VAL A 168 5.17 18.08 -11.62
C VAL A 168 5.84 18.00 -10.24
N ALA A 169 5.46 17.02 -9.43
CA ALA A 169 6.03 16.81 -8.10
C ALA A 169 7.54 16.52 -8.14
N ALA A 170 7.97 15.66 -9.07
CA ALA A 170 9.38 15.33 -9.27
C ALA A 170 10.23 16.57 -9.57
N LYS A 171 9.77 17.41 -10.51
CA LYS A 171 10.46 18.68 -10.84
C LYS A 171 10.55 19.63 -9.65
N ALA A 172 9.50 19.70 -8.83
CA ALA A 172 9.51 20.53 -7.63
C ALA A 172 10.53 20.02 -6.60
N ILE A 173 10.62 18.70 -6.41
CA ILE A 173 11.60 18.07 -5.52
C ILE A 173 13.03 18.33 -6.01
N GLU A 174 13.30 18.15 -7.30
CA GLU A 174 14.59 18.45 -7.92
C GLU A 174 14.97 19.93 -7.74
N ALA A 175 14.04 20.85 -7.99
CA ALA A 175 14.27 22.30 -7.83
C ALA A 175 14.57 22.72 -6.38
N ILE A 176 14.09 21.96 -5.39
CA ILE A 176 14.41 22.17 -3.97
C ILE A 176 15.79 21.59 -3.64
N GLY A 177 16.13 20.42 -4.19
CA GLY A 177 17.43 19.77 -4.00
C GLY A 177 18.61 20.49 -4.66
N ASP A 178 18.36 21.23 -5.76
CA ASP A 178 19.37 21.98 -6.52
C ASP A 178 19.58 23.42 -6.04
N GLN A 179 18.89 23.89 -4.99
CA GLN A 179 19.21 25.18 -4.39
C GLN A 179 20.59 25.08 -3.71
N PRO A 180 21.63 25.80 -4.19
CA PRO A 180 22.89 25.85 -3.46
C PRO A 180 22.58 26.48 -2.11
N ALA A 181 22.98 25.80 -1.03
CA ALA A 181 22.94 26.36 0.31
C ALA A 181 23.51 27.78 0.23
N GLU A 182 22.66 28.80 0.44
CA GLU A 182 23.08 30.18 0.44
C GLU A 182 24.27 30.27 1.40
N ARG A 183 25.45 30.51 0.82
CA ARG A 183 26.63 30.91 1.58
C ARG A 183 26.23 32.19 2.29
N GLU A 184 26.02 32.12 3.59
CA GLU A 184 26.18 33.26 4.47
C GLU A 184 27.63 33.75 4.31
N LEU A 185 27.80 34.71 3.40
CA LEU A 185 28.92 35.62 3.35
C LEU A 185 28.33 37.02 3.52
N ASP A 186 28.41 37.53 4.74
CA ASP A 186 28.68 38.92 5.12
C ASP A 186 28.24 39.09 6.58
N GLY A 187 29.01 39.62 7.51
CA GLY A 187 30.32 40.21 7.49
C GLY A 187 30.58 40.68 8.93
N ALA A 188 31.80 40.53 9.41
CA ALA A 188 32.24 41.20 10.62
C ALA A 188 33.66 41.70 10.36
N THR A 189 33.69 42.99 10.03
CA THR A 189 34.82 43.94 10.13
C THR A 189 35.72 43.71 11.33
#